data_AF-A0A804KXE9-F1
#
_entry.id   AF-A0A804KXE9-F1
#
_cell.length_a   1.000
_cell.length_b   1.000
_cell.length_c   1.000
_cell.angle_alpha   90.00
_cell.angle_beta   90.00
_cell.angle_gamma   90.00
#
_symmetry.space_group_name_H-M   'P 1'
#
loop_
_entity.id
_entity.type
_entity.pdbx_description
1 polymer ?
#
loop_
_entity_poly.entity_id
_entity_poly.type
_entity_poly.pdbx_seq_one_letter_code
_entity_poly.pdbx_strand_id
1 'polypeptide(L)'
;MLSATFVKLALWLYCRTSGNKIVRAYAKDHYYDVVTNVLGLAAAILGDKFYRWIDPAGAIVLAIYTIINWSGTVWENAVSLVGQSAPPEMLQKLTCD
;
A
#
# COMPACT_ATOMS: atom_id res chain seq x y z
N MET A 1 12.05 0.53 9.49
CA MET A 1 10.57 0.66 9.58
C MET A 1 10.15 2.08 9.92
N LEU A 2 10.63 2.67 11.01
CA LEU A 2 10.23 4.02 11.47
C LEU A 2 10.36 5.15 10.42
N SER A 3 11.48 5.24 9.70
CA SER A 3 11.66 6.25 8.65
C SER A 3 10.66 6.08 7.50
N ALA A 4 10.47 4.85 7.03
CA ALA A 4 9.50 4.51 6.00
C ALA A 4 8.06 4.82 6.45
N THR A 5 7.71 4.48 7.70
CA THR A 5 6.39 4.81 8.28
C THR A 5 6.16 6.32 8.31
N PHE A 6 7.15 7.11 8.72
CA PHE A 6 7.04 8.56 8.76
C PHE A 6 6.85 9.17 7.37
N VAL A 7 7.65 8.73 6.39
CA VAL A 7 7.54 9.20 5.00
C VAL A 7 6.18 8.83 4.39
N LYS A 8 5.72 7.59 4.58
CA LYS A 8 4.41 7.14 4.07
C LYS A 8 3.25 7.86 4.77
N LEU A 9 3.36 8.19 6.06
CA LEU A 9 2.37 9.00 6.77
C LEU A 9 2.30 10.43 6.22
N ALA A 10 3.44 11.07 5.94
CA ALA A 10 3.47 12.39 5.32
C ALA A 10 2.85 12.38 3.91
N LEU A 11 3.20 11.38 3.09
CA LEU A 11 2.60 11.18 1.78
C LEU A 11 1.09 10.91 1.87
N TRP A 12 0.64 10.13 2.84
CA TRP A 12 -0.79 9.90 3.07
C TRP A 12 -1.53 11.20 3.38
N LEU A 13 -0.98 12.05 4.25
CA LEU A 13 -1.56 13.36 4.58
C LEU A 13 -1.62 14.30 3.36
N TYR A 14 -0.63 14.22 2.48
CA TYR A 14 -0.61 14.99 1.24
C TYR A 14 -1.63 14.46 0.21
N CYS A 15 -1.70 13.14 0.03
CA CYS A 15 -2.52 12.53 -1.02
C CYS A 15 -4.01 12.40 -0.64
N ARG A 16 -4.37 12.40 0.65
CA ARG A 16 -5.77 12.17 1.11
C ARG A 16 -6.76 13.26 0.69
N THR A 17 -6.30 14.48 0.45
CA THR A 17 -7.14 15.63 0.04
C THR A 17 -7.25 15.77 -1.47
N SER A 18 -6.55 14.93 -2.24
CA SER A 18 -6.56 15.00 -3.70
C SER A 18 -7.89 14.53 -4.29
N GLY A 19 -8.41 15.28 -5.27
CA GLY A 19 -9.63 14.94 -6.01
C GLY A 19 -9.46 13.77 -6.99
N ASN A 20 -8.21 13.40 -7.34
CA ASN A 20 -7.93 12.35 -8.30
C ASN A 20 -8.08 10.96 -7.67
N LYS A 21 -8.87 10.08 -8.31
CA LYS A 21 -9.12 8.71 -7.86
C LYS A 21 -7.84 7.89 -7.73
N ILE A 22 -6.86 8.09 -8.62
CA ILE A 22 -5.57 7.37 -8.61
C ILE A 22 -4.75 7.78 -7.38
N VAL A 23 -4.66 9.09 -7.12
CA VAL A 23 -3.92 9.62 -5.95
C VAL A 23 -4.58 9.17 -4.65
N ARG A 24 -5.91 9.04 -4.62
CA ARG A 24 -6.63 8.51 -3.46
C ARG A 24 -6.45 7.01 -3.26
N ALA A 25 -6.26 6.23 -4.33
CA ALA A 25 -5.85 4.83 -4.25
C ALA A 25 -4.44 4.72 -3.65
N TYR A 26 -3.49 5.55 -4.10
CA TYR A 26 -2.16 5.65 -3.50
C TYR A 26 -2.20 6.10 -2.02
N ALA A 27 -3.09 7.03 -1.68
CA ALA A 27 -3.27 7.43 -0.28
C ALA A 27 -3.72 6.23 0.58
N LYS A 28 -4.68 5.43 0.11
CA LYS A 28 -5.09 4.21 0.82
C LYS A 28 -3.92 3.23 0.99
N ASP A 29 -3.12 3.03 -0.05
CA ASP A 29 -1.93 2.16 0.00
C ASP A 29 -0.94 2.62 1.08
N HIS A 30 -0.57 3.91 1.08
CA HIS A 30 0.32 4.49 2.09
C HIS A 30 -0.21 4.38 3.52
N TYR A 31 -1.53 4.52 3.70
CA TYR A 31 -2.15 4.32 5.01
C TYR A 31 -2.01 2.88 5.49
N TYR A 32 -2.28 1.90 4.63
CA TYR A 32 -2.14 0.49 4.99
C TYR A 32 -0.69 0.13 5.31
N ASP A 33 0.27 0.66 4.57
CA ASP A 33 1.69 0.49 4.88
C ASP A 33 2.08 1.06 6.25
N VAL A 34 1.52 2.20 6.65
CA VAL A 34 1.77 2.75 7.99
C VAL A 34 1.23 1.78 9.05
N VAL A 35 0.00 1.29 8.88
CA VAL A 35 -0.64 0.36 9.81
C VAL A 35 0.15 -0.94 9.93
N THR A 36 0.54 -1.56 8.81
CA THR A 36 1.29 -2.82 8.83
C THR A 36 2.67 -2.66 9.44
N ASN A 37 3.38 -1.56 9.17
CA ASN A 37 4.67 -1.28 9.79
C ASN A 37 4.56 -1.08 11.31
N VAL A 38 3.51 -0.39 11.79
CA VAL A 38 3.29 -0.19 13.24
C VAL A 38 2.95 -1.51 13.92
N LEU A 39 2.05 -2.30 13.34
CA LEU A 39 1.69 -3.61 13.87
C LEU A 39 2.86 -4.59 13.86
N GLY A 40 3.66 -4.60 12.80
CA GLY A 40 4.88 -5.41 12.73
C GLY A 40 5.90 -5.03 13.80
N LEU A 41 6.11 -3.72 14.02
CA LEU A 41 7.00 -3.26 15.09
C LEU A 41 6.47 -3.65 16.48
N ALA A 42 5.14 -3.53 16.70
CA ALA A 42 4.50 -3.93 17.94
C ALA A 42 4.64 -5.44 18.20
N ALA A 43 4.43 -6.27 17.16
CA ALA A 43 4.61 -7.72 17.25
C ALA A 43 6.06 -8.10 17.60
N ALA A 44 7.04 -7.44 16.98
CA ALA A 44 8.45 -7.67 17.27
C ALA A 44 8.81 -7.31 18.72
N ILE A 45 8.35 -6.15 19.22
CA ILE A 45 8.60 -5.71 20.60
C ILE A 45 7.91 -6.64 21.61
N LEU A 46 6.67 -7.06 21.33
CA LEU A 46 5.93 -7.98 22.20
C LEU A 46 6.55 -9.39 22.19
N GLY A 47 7.04 -9.85 21.04
CA GLY A 47 7.75 -11.12 20.90
C GLY A 47 9.08 -11.16 21.66
N ASP A 48 9.80 -10.03 21.67
CA ASP A 48 11.05 -9.89 22.44
C ASP A 48 10.79 -9.85 23.95
N LYS A 49 9.76 -9.13 24.40
CA LYS A 49 9.51 -8.87 25.83
C LYS A 49 8.69 -9.94 26.55
N PHE A 50 7.77 -10.62 25.86
CA PHE A 50 6.84 -11.56 26.50
C PHE A 50 7.12 -13.01 26.08
N TYR A 51 6.79 -13.37 24.84
CA TYR A 51 6.92 -14.74 24.36
C TYR A 51 7.37 -14.74 22.91
N ARG A 52 8.49 -15.44 22.62
CA ARG A 52 9.06 -15.54 21.26
C ARG A 52 8.12 -16.08 20.19
N TRP A 53 7.00 -16.72 20.58
CA TRP A 53 5.98 -17.23 19.66
C TRP A 53 5.00 -16.16 19.15
N ILE A 54 4.94 -14.99 19.82
CA ILE A 54 4.05 -13.89 19.43
C ILE A 54 4.49 -13.28 18.11
N ASP A 55 5.79 -13.17 17.85
CA ASP A 55 6.32 -12.61 16.61
C ASP A 55 5.93 -13.43 15.37
N PRO A 56 6.16 -14.76 15.29
CA PRO A 56 5.72 -15.55 14.14
C PRO A 56 4.18 -15.61 14.01
N ALA A 57 3.43 -15.67 15.11
CA ALA A 57 1.97 -15.62 15.05
C ALA A 57 1.45 -14.26 14.55
N GLY A 58 2.03 -13.17 15.05
CA GLY A 58 1.74 -11.80 14.62
C GLY A 58 2.07 -11.59 13.15
N ALA A 59 3.19 -12.14 12.66
CA ALA A 59 3.57 -12.09 11.25
C ALA A 59 2.55 -12.82 10.34
N ILE A 60 2.05 -13.99 10.75
CA ILE A 60 1.02 -14.72 10.00
C ILE A 60 -0.28 -13.92 9.91
N VAL A 61 -0.73 -13.36 11.03
CA VAL A 61 -1.94 -12.51 11.06
C VAL A 61 -1.76 -11.28 10.18
N LEU A 62 -0.58 -10.65 10.23
CA LEU A 62 -0.25 -9.48 9.41
C LEU A 62 -0.23 -9.81 7.91
N ALA A 63 0.27 -10.99 7.55
CA ALA A 63 0.29 -11.48 6.17
C ALA A 63 -1.14 -11.67 5.63
N ILE A 64 -2.00 -12.33 6.41
CA ILE A 64 -3.42 -12.53 6.06
C ILE A 64 -4.13 -11.17 5.92
N TYR A 65 -3.91 -10.27 6.89
CA TYR A 65 -4.48 -8.91 6.86
C TYR A 65 -4.05 -8.14 5.60
N THR A 66 -2.78 -8.24 5.23
CA THR A 66 -2.25 -7.58 4.02
C THR A 66 -2.94 -8.13 2.78
N ILE A 67 -3.01 -9.46 2.61
CA ILE A 67 -3.64 -10.10 1.45
C ILE A 67 -5.11 -9.66 1.31
N ILE A 68 -5.87 -9.63 2.40
CA ILE A 68 -7.29 -9.26 2.37
C ILE A 68 -7.47 -7.78 1.98
N ASN A 69 -6.73 -6.86 2.60
CA ASN A 69 -6.90 -5.43 2.32
C ASN A 69 -6.35 -5.01 0.94
N TRP A 70 -5.25 -5.64 0.50
CA TRP A 70 -4.66 -5.32 -0.78
C TRP A 70 -5.45 -5.93 -1.94
N SER A 71 -6.01 -7.14 -1.79
CA SER A 71 -6.78 -7.80 -2.86
C SER A 71 -8.00 -6.97 -3.32
N GLY A 72 -8.75 -6.38 -2.39
CA GLY A 72 -9.86 -5.49 -2.73
C GLY A 72 -9.41 -4.20 -3.43
N THR A 73 -8.31 -3.59 -2.97
CA THR A 73 -7.77 -2.36 -3.56
C THR A 73 -7.23 -2.61 -4.98
N VAL A 74 -6.56 -3.75 -5.17
CA VAL A 74 -6.09 -4.21 -6.48
C VAL A 74 -7.27 -4.47 -7.40
N TRP A 75 -8.33 -5.15 -6.96
CA TRP A 75 -9.47 -5.42 -7.83
C TRP A 75 -10.12 -4.14 -8.37
N GLU A 76 -10.29 -3.12 -7.53
CA GLU A 76 -10.89 -1.84 -7.91
C GLU A 76 -9.96 -0.95 -8.77
N ASN A 77 -8.64 -1.08 -8.63
CA ASN A 77 -7.66 -0.15 -9.22
C ASN A 77 -6.61 -0.85 -10.10
N ALA A 78 -6.75 -2.15 -10.40
CA ALA A 78 -5.78 -2.96 -11.14
C ALA A 78 -5.41 -2.32 -12.47
N VAL A 79 -6.42 -1.85 -13.20
CA VAL A 79 -6.25 -1.18 -14.51
C VAL A 79 -5.42 0.10 -14.38
N SER A 80 -5.53 0.81 -13.25
CA SER A 80 -4.76 2.03 -13.02
C SER A 80 -3.35 1.77 -12.45
N LEU A 81 -3.15 0.62 -11.79
CA LEU A 81 -1.87 0.21 -11.17
C LEU A 81 -0.93 -0.47 -12.17
N VAL A 82 -1.46 -1.24 -13.14
CA VAL A 82 -0.67 -1.93 -14.17
C VAL A 82 -0.21 -0.97 -15.27
N GLY A 83 -0.73 0.26 -15.28
CA GLY A 83 -0.48 1.25 -16.33
C GLY A 83 -1.49 1.08 -17.46
N GLN A 84 -2.30 2.12 -17.67
CA GLN A 84 -3.10 2.23 -18.88
C GLN A 84 -2.17 2.56 -20.05
N SER A 85 -2.22 1.76 -21.11
CA SER A 85 -1.63 2.14 -22.40
C SER A 85 -2.31 3.41 -22.91
N ALA A 86 -1.57 4.26 -23.62
CA ALA A 86 -2.13 5.44 -24.26
C ALA A 86 -3.26 5.03 -25.25
N PRO A 87 -4.30 5.87 -25.42
CA PRO A 87 -5.36 5.59 -26.37
C PRO A 87 -4.79 5.26 -27.77
N PRO A 88 -5.40 4.32 -28.51
CA PRO A 88 -4.88 3.90 -29.81
C PRO A 88 -4.74 5.07 -30.81
N GLU A 89 -5.56 6.11 -30.67
CA GLU A 89 -5.47 7.36 -31.45
C GLU A 89 -4.16 8.14 -31.18
N MET A 90 -3.68 8.16 -29.93
CA MET A 90 -2.40 8.76 -29.56
C MET A 90 -1.23 7.91 -30.08
N LEU A 91 -1.34 6.58 -29.99
CA LEU A 91 -0.32 5.67 -30.50
C LEU A 91 -0.21 5.73 -32.03
N GLN A 92 -1.33 5.86 -32.75
CA GLN A 92 -1.35 6.03 -34.20
C GLN A 92 -0.66 7.31 -34.65
N LYS A 93 -0.87 8.43 -33.95
CA LYS A 93 -0.18 9.70 -34.27
C LYS A 93 1.33 9.65 -34.07
N LEU A 94 1.83 8.80 -33.17
CA LEU A 94 3.26 8.68 -32.88
C LEU A 94 3.99 7.61 -33.71
N THR A 95 3.25 6.67 -34.31
CA THR A 95 3.81 5.52 -35.04
C THR A 95 3.66 5.64 -36.56
N CYS A 96 2.83 6.57 -37.04
CA CYS A 96 2.53 6.75 -38.47
C CYS A 96 3.10 8.06 -39.07
N ASP A 97 4.15 8.63 -38.46
CA ASP A 97 5.09 9.54 -39.14
C ASP A 97 6.38 8.79 -39.51
#